data_AF-W6UJK7-F1
#
_entry.id   AF-W6UJK7-F1
#
_cell.length_a   1.000
_cell.length_b   1.000
_cell.length_c   1.000
_cell.angle_alpha   90.00
_cell.angle_beta   90.00
_cell.angle_gamma   90.00
#
_symmetry.space_group_name_H-M   'P 1'
#
loop_
_entity.id
_entity.type
_entity.pdbx_description
1 polymer ?
#
loop_
_entity_poly.entity_id
_entity_poly.type
_entity_poly.pdbx_seq_one_letter_code
_entity_poly.pdbx_strand_id
1 'polypeptide(L)'
;MDYLLAFAAHEFVNFRELEVRSLLTISGMSQECIPEDTNWSNPYVKIKLPSDEIAAKFIERSMLVKFIYSVWATASTFDELLLKHQLHIIFEFTKAKTHQKDQLLLRVYYGREVGESSRRRILNEFHLSKRTYLGNTTMDVCLAGIIANACLCGPGDIVWDPFLGTGGMVLAASVWGAYGAGNDIDYALVHGIGASPKAGQGKRNADECLRANYRQYNLLSRYLDVLVADAASLGRLLRCSPTVSGLFDAIVTDPPYGVRERTCRVASEAIEREPSMQTTTYIDEITGEKQFAMVPDKDGLVPVPHDLPHFPHKENYPLQEIFGDLLELASLLLKPRGRLVFWVPVSKSKYSGPHSLPTHPRFELISVCEQALNRGTSRFLLVMEKLMPEEADVCPLSESPNETIDGGGMTESSRREEGFSEAEIEAFINKLSLMDSNNWCHSSGVGEREGRILLNLVRRRHFGLAHGIGRSGDITAIQPKASGSSLINRLSNALLLDWLRRSGAPSTEACLLVPMATGMTLTLCLLTLKRRRGPQAKYVIWPRIDQKSCLKCITAADQDNAKLQWPKHSGSPITECINSDTSPRNEMSTSHQSSATQAAQTIRTERRYENTAAWTLFYQLRISLTGEGSPRFH
;
A
#
# COMPACT_ATOMS: atom_id res chain seq x y z
N MET A 1 -40.65 4.21 6.20
CA MET A 1 -41.23 2.97 6.76
C MET A 1 -40.08 2.02 7.07
N ASP A 2 -40.24 1.18 8.08
CA ASP A 2 -39.21 0.20 8.44
C ASP A 2 -39.35 -1.06 7.58
N TYR A 3 -38.22 -1.56 7.08
CA TYR A 3 -38.13 -2.79 6.30
C TYR A 3 -37.07 -3.72 6.88
N LEU A 4 -37.29 -5.02 6.75
CA LEU A 4 -36.36 -6.06 7.15
C LEU A 4 -35.82 -6.78 5.92
N LEU A 5 -34.51 -6.67 5.69
CA LEU A 5 -33.77 -7.43 4.69
C LEU A 5 -33.45 -8.81 5.26
N ALA A 6 -33.94 -9.87 4.61
CA ALA A 6 -33.59 -11.24 4.93
C ALA A 6 -32.54 -11.75 3.93
N PHE A 7 -31.29 -11.91 4.38
CA PHE A 7 -30.18 -12.37 3.56
C PHE A 7 -30.20 -13.87 3.33
N ALA A 8 -29.67 -14.31 2.18
CA ALA A 8 -29.27 -15.70 2.01
C ALA A 8 -28.20 -16.08 3.05
N ALA A 9 -28.33 -17.27 3.63
CA ALA A 9 -27.49 -17.69 4.75
C ALA A 9 -26.02 -17.87 4.33
N HIS A 10 -25.10 -17.33 5.14
CA HIS A 10 -23.64 -17.58 5.15
C HIS A 10 -22.84 -17.31 3.87
N GLU A 11 -23.45 -16.88 2.78
CA GLU A 11 -22.74 -16.50 1.56
C GLU A 11 -22.33 -15.03 1.58
N PHE A 12 -21.07 -14.76 1.24
CA PHE A 12 -20.51 -13.41 1.01
C PHE A 12 -20.91 -12.37 2.08
N VAL A 13 -20.86 -12.75 3.36
CA VAL A 13 -21.25 -11.87 4.48
C VAL A 13 -20.51 -10.52 4.45
N ASN A 14 -19.22 -10.55 4.09
CA ASN A 14 -18.36 -9.37 3.97
C ASN A 14 -18.79 -8.38 2.87
N PHE A 15 -19.72 -8.77 2.00
CA PHE A 15 -20.18 -7.97 0.85
C PHE A 15 -21.59 -7.41 1.04
N ARG A 16 -22.28 -7.76 2.14
CA ARG A 16 -23.67 -7.34 2.40
C ARG A 16 -23.80 -5.83 2.49
N GLU A 17 -22.89 -5.20 3.23
CA GLU A 17 -22.87 -3.74 3.35
C GLU A 17 -22.66 -3.07 2.00
N LEU A 18 -21.61 -3.48 1.28
CA LEU A 18 -21.29 -2.95 -0.03
C LEU A 18 -22.48 -3.04 -0.99
N GLU A 19 -23.13 -4.21 -1.05
CA GLU A 19 -24.27 -4.38 -1.94
C GLU A 19 -25.44 -3.49 -1.54
N VAL A 20 -25.85 -3.49 -0.27
CA VAL A 20 -27.01 -2.70 0.18
C VAL A 20 -26.78 -1.21 -0.03
N ARG A 21 -25.58 -0.69 0.30
CA ARG A 21 -25.21 0.70 0.06
C ARG A 21 -25.27 1.05 -1.43
N SER A 22 -24.79 0.16 -2.29
CA SER A 22 -24.81 0.36 -3.74
C SER A 22 -26.23 0.35 -4.31
N LEU A 23 -27.11 -0.54 -3.81
CA LEU A 23 -28.51 -0.59 -4.21
C LEU A 23 -29.28 0.67 -3.78
N LEU A 24 -28.97 1.25 -2.62
CA LEU A 24 -29.52 2.55 -2.21
C LEU A 24 -29.08 3.65 -3.17
N THR A 25 -27.80 3.70 -3.53
CA THR A 25 -27.27 4.67 -4.51
C THR A 25 -27.95 4.52 -5.87
N ILE A 26 -28.08 3.29 -6.39
CA ILE A 26 -28.78 3.00 -7.66
C ILE A 26 -30.23 3.46 -7.60
N SER A 27 -30.89 3.32 -6.45
CA SER A 27 -32.27 3.73 -6.24
C SER A 27 -32.43 5.23 -5.93
N GLY A 28 -31.34 6.00 -5.93
CA GLY A 28 -31.35 7.43 -5.58
C GLY A 28 -31.70 7.71 -4.12
N MET A 29 -31.48 6.75 -3.22
CA MET A 29 -31.81 6.84 -1.79
C MET A 29 -30.62 7.27 -0.94
N SER A 30 -30.92 7.92 0.19
CA SER A 30 -29.91 8.32 1.18
C SER A 30 -29.26 7.10 1.84
N GLN A 31 -27.97 7.20 2.15
CA GLN A 31 -27.26 6.19 2.94
C GLN A 31 -27.75 6.15 4.40
N GLU A 32 -28.41 7.22 4.88
CA GLU A 32 -29.07 7.29 6.19
C GLU A 32 -30.27 6.34 6.33
N CYS A 33 -30.69 5.71 5.22
CA CYS A 33 -31.66 4.60 5.24
C CYS A 33 -31.14 3.40 6.04
N ILE A 34 -29.83 3.28 6.25
CA ILE A 34 -29.18 2.23 7.05
C ILE A 34 -28.96 2.76 8.47
N PRO A 35 -29.48 2.10 9.52
CA PRO A 35 -29.17 2.45 10.91
C PRO A 35 -27.66 2.37 11.21
N GLU A 36 -27.12 3.31 11.98
CA GLU A 36 -25.69 3.36 12.33
C GLU A 36 -25.20 2.12 13.10
N ASP A 37 -26.07 1.51 13.91
CA ASP A 37 -25.79 0.31 14.71
C ASP A 37 -25.96 -1.01 13.93
N THR A 38 -26.05 -0.95 12.61
CA THR A 38 -26.29 -2.12 11.76
C THR A 38 -25.14 -3.13 11.84
N ASN A 39 -25.43 -4.32 12.35
CA ASN A 39 -24.51 -5.44 12.32
C ASN A 39 -24.76 -6.33 11.09
N TRP A 40 -23.87 -6.22 10.09
CA TRP A 40 -23.95 -6.96 8.82
C TRP A 40 -23.72 -8.47 8.92
N SER A 41 -23.22 -8.96 10.06
CA SER A 41 -23.15 -10.40 10.31
C SER A 41 -24.53 -11.03 10.53
N ASN A 42 -25.52 -10.23 10.91
CA ASN A 42 -26.89 -10.69 11.13
C ASN A 42 -27.54 -11.10 9.81
N PRO A 43 -28.30 -12.21 9.78
CA PRO A 43 -29.06 -12.62 8.60
C PRO A 43 -30.27 -11.71 8.33
N TYR A 44 -30.70 -10.93 9.32
CA TYR A 44 -31.79 -9.97 9.22
C TYR A 44 -31.28 -8.57 9.55
N VAL A 45 -31.43 -7.63 8.63
CA VAL A 45 -30.99 -6.23 8.79
C VAL A 45 -32.18 -5.31 8.57
N LYS A 46 -32.39 -4.35 9.48
CA LYS A 46 -33.43 -3.33 9.34
C LYS A 46 -32.90 -2.17 8.50
N ILE A 47 -33.74 -1.63 7.63
CA ILE A 47 -33.50 -0.39 6.88
C ILE A 47 -34.78 0.46 6.84
N LYS A 48 -34.64 1.74 6.53
CA LYS A 48 -35.77 2.66 6.34
C LYS A 48 -35.90 3.04 4.87
N LEU A 49 -37.05 2.74 4.25
CA LEU A 49 -37.34 3.17 2.87
C LEU A 49 -38.66 3.97 2.81
N PRO A 50 -38.87 4.81 1.78
CA PRO A 50 -40.03 5.70 1.73
C PRO A 50 -41.35 4.99 1.41
N SER A 51 -41.34 3.97 0.54
CA SER A 51 -42.54 3.23 0.14
C SER A 51 -42.25 1.78 -0.29
N ASP A 52 -43.31 0.98 -0.38
CA ASP A 52 -43.24 -0.43 -0.83
C ASP A 52 -42.79 -0.54 -2.29
N GLU A 53 -43.15 0.42 -3.14
CA GLU A 53 -42.70 0.43 -4.54
C GLU A 53 -41.18 0.63 -4.65
N ILE A 54 -40.60 1.45 -3.78
CA ILE A 54 -39.15 1.64 -3.72
C ILE A 54 -38.48 0.39 -3.15
N ALA A 55 -39.05 -0.20 -2.10
CA ALA A 55 -38.57 -1.45 -1.51
C ALA A 55 -38.55 -2.61 -2.52
N ALA A 56 -39.60 -2.72 -3.35
CA ALA A 56 -39.68 -3.72 -4.41
C ALA A 56 -38.61 -3.51 -5.50
N LYS A 57 -38.40 -2.26 -5.96
CA LYS A 57 -37.34 -1.93 -6.93
C LYS A 57 -35.94 -2.17 -6.36
N PHE A 58 -35.73 -1.82 -5.10
CA PHE A 58 -34.48 -2.01 -4.38
C PHE A 58 -34.08 -3.50 -4.35
N ILE A 59 -35.02 -4.39 -3.97
CA ILE A 59 -34.71 -5.82 -3.83
C ILE A 59 -34.59 -6.55 -5.17
N GLU A 60 -35.27 -6.08 -6.22
CA GLU A 60 -35.28 -6.71 -7.55
C GLU A 60 -33.85 -7.00 -8.05
N ARG A 61 -32.93 -6.08 -7.75
CA ARG A 61 -31.53 -6.10 -8.18
C ARG A 61 -30.57 -6.78 -7.20
N SER A 62 -31.01 -7.11 -5.99
CA SER A 62 -30.14 -7.69 -4.97
C SER A 62 -29.72 -9.12 -5.32
N MET A 63 -28.43 -9.39 -5.13
CA MET A 63 -27.83 -10.72 -5.21
C MET A 63 -27.70 -11.38 -3.84
N LEU A 64 -27.68 -10.67 -2.71
CA LEU A 64 -27.55 -11.26 -1.37
C LEU A 64 -28.84 -11.28 -0.54
N VAL A 65 -29.72 -10.28 -0.72
CA VAL A 65 -31.02 -10.23 -0.05
C VAL A 65 -31.97 -11.17 -0.77
N LYS A 66 -32.64 -12.04 -0.01
CA LYS A 66 -33.63 -12.99 -0.54
C LYS A 66 -35.04 -12.38 -0.52
N PHE A 67 -35.40 -11.78 0.61
CA PHE A 67 -36.72 -11.17 0.83
C PHE A 67 -36.60 -9.84 1.54
N ILE A 68 -37.56 -8.95 1.27
CA ILE A 68 -37.76 -7.70 2.01
C ILE A 68 -39.17 -7.67 2.57
N TYR A 69 -39.28 -7.38 3.87
CA TYR A 69 -40.54 -7.34 4.60
C TYR A 69 -40.80 -5.94 5.13
N SER A 70 -42.01 -5.41 4.96
CA SER A 70 -42.42 -4.18 5.66
C SER A 70 -42.65 -4.53 7.14
N VAL A 71 -41.94 -3.88 8.05
CA VAL A 71 -42.05 -4.12 9.50
C VAL A 71 -43.10 -3.17 10.07
N TRP A 72 -44.15 -3.73 10.69
CA TRP A 72 -45.22 -2.94 11.32
C TRP A 72 -45.11 -2.93 12.84
N ALA A 73 -44.50 -3.96 13.43
CA ALA A 73 -44.23 -4.04 14.85
C ALA A 73 -43.04 -4.97 15.14
N THR A 74 -42.42 -4.79 16.30
CA THR A 74 -41.38 -5.68 16.85
C THR A 74 -41.61 -5.90 18.33
N ALA A 75 -41.40 -7.13 18.80
CA ALA A 75 -41.56 -7.49 20.20
C ALA A 75 -40.46 -8.45 20.68
N SER A 76 -40.35 -8.56 22.00
CA SER A 76 -39.41 -9.49 22.65
C SER A 76 -40.04 -10.89 22.84
N THR A 77 -41.37 -10.95 22.90
CA THR A 77 -42.14 -12.19 23.02
C THR A 77 -43.23 -12.29 21.96
N PHE A 78 -43.71 -13.51 21.71
CA PHE A 78 -44.78 -13.76 20.75
C PHE A 78 -46.14 -13.19 21.23
N ASP A 79 -46.40 -13.24 22.54
CA ASP A 79 -47.66 -12.77 23.13
C ASP A 79 -47.81 -11.25 23.02
N GLU A 80 -46.72 -10.50 23.12
CA GLU A 80 -46.67 -9.04 22.89
C GLU A 80 -47.06 -8.64 21.46
N LEU A 81 -46.91 -9.54 20.49
CA LEU A 81 -47.05 -9.27 19.06
C LEU A 81 -48.48 -9.47 18.53
N LEU A 82 -49.35 -10.16 19.28
CA LEU A 82 -50.50 -10.91 18.73
C LEU A 82 -51.81 -10.13 18.53
N LEU A 83 -51.78 -8.79 18.46
CA LEU A 83 -53.00 -7.98 18.30
C LEU A 83 -53.15 -7.41 16.87
N LYS A 84 -54.03 -8.09 16.09
CA LYS A 84 -54.59 -7.80 14.75
C LYS A 84 -53.85 -8.33 13.52
N HIS A 85 -54.63 -8.83 12.54
CA HIS A 85 -54.33 -9.17 11.13
C HIS A 85 -53.70 -10.54 10.78
N GLN A 86 -53.88 -10.98 9.52
CA GLN A 86 -53.26 -12.18 8.90
C GLN A 86 -51.86 -11.81 8.37
N LEU A 87 -50.82 -12.56 8.77
CA LEU A 87 -49.44 -12.03 8.85
C LEU A 87 -48.35 -13.04 8.51
N HIS A 88 -47.18 -12.50 8.12
CA HIS A 88 -45.90 -13.21 8.20
C HIS A 88 -45.21 -12.87 9.52
N ILE A 89 -44.94 -13.90 10.32
CA ILE A 89 -44.20 -13.78 11.59
C ILE A 89 -42.81 -14.37 11.37
N ILE A 90 -41.79 -13.54 11.56
CA ILE A 90 -40.39 -13.94 11.37
C ILE A 90 -39.73 -14.04 12.72
N PHE A 91 -39.19 -15.21 13.02
CA PHE A 91 -38.45 -15.48 14.25
C PHE A 91 -36.95 -15.38 13.97
N GLU A 92 -36.29 -14.43 14.63
CA GLU A 92 -34.84 -14.33 14.62
C GLU A 92 -34.27 -15.02 15.85
N PHE A 93 -33.41 -16.00 15.64
CA PHE A 93 -32.74 -16.76 16.69
C PHE A 93 -31.25 -16.46 16.73
N THR A 94 -30.61 -16.75 17.87
CA THR A 94 -29.14 -16.77 17.96
C THR A 94 -28.54 -17.77 16.98
N LYS A 95 -27.29 -17.51 16.57
CA LYS A 95 -26.52 -18.47 15.78
C LYS A 95 -26.31 -19.75 16.60
N ALA A 96 -26.64 -20.90 16.00
CA ALA A 96 -26.39 -22.20 16.64
C ALA A 96 -24.89 -22.37 16.91
N LYS A 97 -24.52 -22.77 18.12
CA LYS A 97 -23.12 -23.08 18.47
C LYS A 97 -22.81 -24.56 18.21
N THR A 98 -23.82 -25.40 18.18
CA THR A 98 -23.76 -26.86 17.99
C THR A 98 -24.93 -27.35 17.12
N HIS A 99 -24.93 -28.62 16.71
CA HIS A 99 -26.06 -29.25 16.02
C HIS A 99 -27.27 -29.55 16.93
N GLN A 100 -27.26 -29.10 18.20
CA GLN A 100 -28.38 -29.24 19.12
C GLN A 100 -29.26 -27.98 19.13
N LYS A 101 -30.45 -28.07 19.74
CA LYS A 101 -31.40 -26.95 19.94
C LYS A 101 -30.88 -25.91 20.94
N ASP A 102 -29.74 -25.29 20.64
CA ASP A 102 -29.07 -24.28 21.47
C ASP A 102 -29.36 -22.84 21.06
N GLN A 103 -30.25 -22.66 20.07
CA GLN A 103 -30.66 -21.36 19.56
C GLN A 103 -31.73 -20.73 20.45
N LEU A 104 -31.46 -19.51 20.92
CA LEU A 104 -32.39 -18.70 21.71
C LEU A 104 -33.12 -17.73 20.79
N LEU A 105 -34.42 -17.53 21.00
CA LEU A 105 -35.19 -16.51 20.30
C LEU A 105 -34.67 -15.13 20.71
N LEU A 106 -34.25 -14.33 19.73
CA LEU A 106 -33.77 -12.96 19.95
C LEU A 106 -34.89 -11.95 19.75
N ARG A 107 -35.58 -12.03 18.61
CA ARG A 107 -36.58 -11.04 18.19
C ARG A 107 -37.69 -11.70 17.39
N VAL A 108 -38.90 -11.17 17.51
CA VAL A 108 -40.03 -11.52 16.66
C VAL A 108 -40.41 -10.30 15.83
N TYR A 109 -40.42 -10.46 14.51
CA TYR A 109 -40.85 -9.43 13.58
C TYR A 109 -42.26 -9.71 13.06
N TYR A 110 -43.04 -8.64 12.97
CA TYR A 110 -44.41 -8.64 12.50
C TYR A 110 -44.51 -7.73 11.27
N GLY A 111 -44.98 -8.30 10.15
CA GLY A 111 -45.01 -7.58 8.89
C GLY A 111 -45.66 -8.31 7.72
N ARG A 112 -45.47 -7.72 6.53
CA ARG A 112 -45.94 -8.23 5.22
C ARG A 112 -44.75 -8.37 4.28
N GLU A 113 -44.73 -9.43 3.48
CA GLU A 113 -43.75 -9.58 2.38
C GLU A 113 -44.03 -8.54 1.29
N VAL A 114 -43.00 -7.80 0.89
CA VAL A 114 -43.11 -6.73 -0.11
C VAL A 114 -42.49 -7.16 -1.44
N GLY A 115 -41.50 -8.03 -1.42
CA GLY A 115 -40.92 -8.60 -2.64
C GLY A 115 -39.87 -9.68 -2.39
N GLU A 116 -39.59 -10.44 -3.44
CA GLU A 116 -38.51 -11.43 -3.56
C GLU A 116 -37.48 -10.91 -4.57
N SER A 117 -36.19 -11.19 -4.34
CA SER A 117 -35.14 -10.78 -5.27
C SER A 117 -35.09 -11.63 -6.54
N SER A 118 -34.60 -11.04 -7.65
CA SER A 118 -34.36 -11.78 -8.90
C SER A 118 -33.21 -12.79 -8.78
N ARG A 119 -32.50 -12.82 -7.65
CA ARG A 119 -31.33 -13.67 -7.38
C ARG A 119 -31.53 -15.11 -7.84
N ARG A 120 -32.62 -15.78 -7.43
CA ARG A 120 -32.87 -17.19 -7.76
C ARG A 120 -32.96 -17.42 -9.27
N ARG A 121 -33.63 -16.51 -9.99
CA ARG A 121 -33.73 -16.55 -11.45
C ARG A 121 -32.35 -16.38 -12.08
N ILE A 122 -31.62 -15.33 -11.68
CA ILE A 122 -30.29 -15.00 -12.22
C ILE A 122 -29.29 -16.15 -11.99
N LEU A 123 -29.20 -16.70 -10.78
CA LEU A 123 -28.27 -17.79 -10.47
C LEU A 123 -28.56 -19.07 -11.28
N ASN A 124 -29.84 -19.35 -11.55
CA ASN A 124 -30.24 -20.53 -12.33
C ASN A 124 -29.99 -20.37 -13.84
N GLU A 125 -30.21 -19.16 -14.35
CA GLU A 125 -30.07 -18.78 -15.75
C GLU A 125 -28.59 -18.68 -16.15
N PHE A 126 -27.78 -17.99 -15.34
CA PHE A 126 -26.36 -17.70 -15.62
C PHE A 126 -25.39 -18.72 -15.04
N HIS A 127 -25.89 -19.85 -14.53
CA HIS A 127 -25.09 -20.90 -13.89
C HIS A 127 -23.88 -21.32 -14.74
N LEU A 128 -22.68 -21.30 -14.16
CA LEU A 128 -21.41 -21.44 -14.91
C LEU A 128 -21.30 -22.73 -15.71
N SER A 129 -21.83 -23.84 -15.20
CA SER A 129 -21.82 -25.12 -15.92
C SER A 129 -22.61 -25.12 -17.22
N LYS A 130 -23.57 -24.20 -17.37
CA LYS A 130 -24.40 -24.06 -18.58
C LYS A 130 -23.84 -23.04 -19.57
N ARG A 131 -22.83 -22.26 -19.18
CA ARG A 131 -22.28 -21.16 -19.99
C ARG A 131 -21.55 -21.69 -21.21
N THR A 132 -21.80 -21.14 -22.40
CA THR A 132 -21.17 -21.57 -23.66
C THR A 132 -19.66 -21.42 -23.61
N TYR A 133 -19.16 -20.23 -23.28
CA TYR A 133 -17.74 -19.92 -23.13
C TYR A 133 -17.36 -19.74 -21.67
N LEU A 134 -16.48 -20.62 -21.16
CA LEU A 134 -16.05 -20.67 -19.76
C LEU A 134 -14.53 -20.76 -19.66
N GLY A 135 -13.92 -20.17 -18.63
CA GLY A 135 -12.49 -20.25 -18.35
C GLY A 135 -12.20 -20.67 -16.90
N ASN A 136 -10.95 -21.04 -16.62
CA ASN A 136 -10.53 -21.52 -15.29
C ASN A 136 -10.60 -20.44 -14.19
N THR A 137 -10.60 -19.17 -14.60
CA THR A 137 -10.58 -17.97 -13.76
C THR A 137 -11.90 -17.20 -13.84
N THR A 138 -12.93 -17.78 -14.46
CA THR A 138 -14.26 -17.14 -14.53
C THR A 138 -14.80 -16.88 -13.12
N MET A 139 -15.20 -15.63 -12.86
CA MET A 139 -15.81 -15.20 -11.61
C MET A 139 -17.14 -15.92 -11.33
N ASP A 140 -17.41 -16.19 -10.05
CA ASP A 140 -18.71 -16.68 -9.59
C ASP A 140 -19.85 -15.71 -9.97
N VAL A 141 -21.02 -16.25 -10.31
CA VAL A 141 -22.16 -15.47 -10.81
C VAL A 141 -22.71 -14.53 -9.75
N CYS A 142 -22.80 -14.99 -8.50
CA CYS A 142 -23.30 -14.17 -7.40
C CYS A 142 -22.35 -12.99 -7.15
N LEU A 143 -21.05 -13.29 -7.04
CA LEU A 143 -20.01 -12.29 -6.83
C LEU A 143 -19.90 -11.30 -8.00
N ALA A 144 -20.00 -11.75 -9.25
CA ALA A 144 -20.03 -10.88 -10.41
C ALA A 144 -21.25 -9.93 -10.41
N GLY A 145 -22.42 -10.41 -9.97
CA GLY A 145 -23.60 -9.57 -9.80
C GLY A 145 -23.45 -8.51 -8.69
N ILE A 146 -22.83 -8.89 -7.57
CA ILE A 146 -22.50 -7.93 -6.48
C ILE A 146 -21.54 -6.85 -6.99
N ILE A 147 -20.50 -7.25 -7.74
CA ILE A 147 -19.54 -6.33 -8.34
C ILE A 147 -20.24 -5.39 -9.34
N ALA A 148 -21.16 -5.90 -10.17
CA ALA A 148 -21.95 -5.06 -11.06
C ALA A 148 -22.82 -4.04 -10.30
N ASN A 149 -23.33 -4.39 -9.12
CA ASN A 149 -24.01 -3.46 -8.22
C ASN A 149 -23.03 -2.44 -7.63
N ALA A 150 -21.84 -2.88 -7.19
CA ALA A 150 -20.78 -2.02 -6.67
C ALA A 150 -20.31 -0.98 -7.69
N CYS A 151 -20.29 -1.32 -8.98
CA CYS A 151 -20.00 -0.41 -10.09
C CYS A 151 -21.15 0.57 -10.41
N LEU A 152 -22.32 0.41 -9.80
CA LEU A 152 -23.54 1.18 -10.10
C LEU A 152 -24.08 1.03 -11.53
N CYS A 153 -23.74 -0.04 -12.24
CA CYS A 153 -24.05 -0.17 -13.67
C CYS A 153 -25.55 -0.07 -13.97
N GLY A 154 -25.96 0.79 -14.88
CA GLY A 154 -27.33 0.97 -15.33
C GLY A 154 -27.50 0.91 -16.84
N PRO A 155 -28.74 1.06 -17.34
CA PRO A 155 -29.02 1.13 -18.77
C PRO A 155 -28.28 2.28 -19.44
N GLY A 156 -27.49 1.97 -20.47
CA GLY A 156 -26.75 2.97 -21.26
C GLY A 156 -25.29 3.18 -20.83
N ASP A 157 -24.91 2.71 -19.65
CA ASP A 157 -23.53 2.80 -19.15
C ASP A 157 -22.57 1.96 -20.00
N ILE A 158 -21.33 2.41 -20.13
CA ILE A 158 -20.25 1.63 -20.73
C ILE A 158 -19.33 1.10 -19.62
N VAL A 159 -19.24 -0.22 -19.51
CA VAL A 159 -18.46 -0.91 -18.48
C VAL A 159 -17.28 -1.61 -19.14
N TRP A 160 -16.07 -1.29 -18.67
CA TRP A 160 -14.82 -1.77 -19.25
C TRP A 160 -14.04 -2.67 -18.28
N ASP A 161 -13.54 -3.79 -18.78
CA ASP A 161 -12.58 -4.63 -18.06
C ASP A 161 -11.23 -4.69 -18.80
N PRO A 162 -10.16 -4.09 -18.24
CA PRO A 162 -8.83 -4.10 -18.85
C PRO A 162 -8.08 -5.43 -18.75
N PHE A 163 -8.57 -6.38 -17.94
CA PHE A 163 -8.08 -7.75 -17.84
C PHE A 163 -9.27 -8.71 -17.97
N LEU A 164 -9.94 -8.62 -19.12
CA LEU A 164 -11.28 -9.15 -19.35
C LEU A 164 -11.43 -10.66 -19.05
N GLY A 165 -10.41 -11.44 -19.38
CA GLY A 165 -10.46 -12.89 -19.30
C GLY A 165 -11.61 -13.47 -20.13
N THR A 166 -12.53 -14.16 -19.45
CA THR A 166 -13.75 -14.71 -20.08
C THR A 166 -14.97 -13.79 -20.02
N GLY A 167 -14.79 -12.55 -19.52
CA GLY A 167 -15.81 -11.50 -19.54
C GLY A 167 -17.00 -11.69 -18.60
N GLY A 168 -16.84 -12.50 -17.54
CA GLY A 168 -17.93 -12.79 -16.60
C GLY A 168 -18.48 -11.56 -15.87
N MET A 169 -17.61 -10.60 -15.52
CA MET A 169 -17.99 -9.39 -14.78
C MET A 169 -18.74 -8.37 -15.67
N VAL A 170 -18.23 -8.12 -16.88
CA VAL A 170 -18.92 -7.22 -17.84
C VAL A 170 -20.23 -7.81 -18.36
N LEU A 171 -20.33 -9.14 -18.47
CA LEU A 171 -21.58 -9.82 -18.77
C LEU A 171 -22.61 -9.60 -17.64
N ALA A 172 -22.18 -9.68 -16.38
CA ALA A 172 -23.05 -9.43 -15.23
C ALA A 172 -23.55 -7.98 -15.18
N ALA A 173 -22.71 -7.00 -15.55
CA ALA A 173 -23.15 -5.61 -15.72
C ALA A 173 -24.21 -5.47 -16.82
N SER A 174 -24.05 -6.20 -17.93
CA SER A 174 -24.96 -6.13 -19.07
C SER A 174 -26.36 -6.71 -18.79
N VAL A 175 -26.50 -7.58 -17.79
CA VAL A 175 -27.82 -8.03 -17.29
C VAL A 175 -28.69 -6.83 -16.87
N TRP A 176 -28.05 -5.76 -16.39
CA TRP A 176 -28.72 -4.54 -15.94
C TRP A 176 -28.79 -3.45 -17.02
N GLY A 177 -28.51 -3.80 -18.28
CA GLY A 177 -28.67 -2.91 -19.42
C GLY A 177 -27.44 -2.08 -19.78
N ALA A 178 -26.33 -2.23 -19.05
CA ALA A 178 -25.05 -1.63 -19.42
C ALA A 178 -24.48 -2.30 -20.68
N TYR A 179 -23.63 -1.58 -21.40
CA TYR A 179 -22.82 -2.07 -22.49
C TYR A 179 -21.49 -2.61 -21.95
N GLY A 180 -21.24 -3.91 -22.15
CA GLY A 180 -20.02 -4.56 -21.69
C GLY A 180 -18.95 -4.63 -22.77
N ALA A 181 -17.73 -4.26 -22.40
CA ALA A 181 -16.56 -4.28 -23.25
C ALA A 181 -15.28 -4.52 -22.44
N GLY A 182 -14.17 -4.76 -23.12
CA GLY A 182 -12.88 -4.87 -22.44
C GLY A 182 -11.74 -5.14 -23.37
N ASN A 183 -10.56 -5.34 -22.78
CA ASN A 183 -9.41 -5.85 -23.50
C ASN A 183 -8.74 -6.98 -22.74
N ASP A 184 -8.01 -7.80 -23.49
CA ASP A 184 -7.12 -8.80 -22.93
C ASP A 184 -5.87 -8.93 -23.81
N ILE A 185 -4.75 -9.24 -23.19
CA ILE A 185 -3.46 -9.44 -23.88
C ILE A 185 -3.38 -10.85 -24.52
N ASP A 186 -4.25 -11.77 -24.12
CA ASP A 186 -4.29 -13.13 -24.65
C ASP A 186 -5.26 -13.26 -25.83
N TYR A 187 -4.72 -13.22 -27.05
CA TYR A 187 -5.46 -13.44 -28.29
C TYR A 187 -6.26 -14.76 -28.28
N ALA A 188 -5.66 -15.85 -27.78
CA ALA A 188 -6.31 -17.15 -27.80
C ALA A 188 -7.51 -17.16 -26.85
N LEU A 189 -7.40 -16.50 -25.70
CA LEU A 189 -8.51 -16.33 -24.77
C LEU A 189 -9.63 -15.47 -25.36
N VAL A 190 -9.32 -14.33 -25.98
CA VAL A 190 -10.33 -13.46 -26.60
C VAL A 190 -11.13 -14.20 -27.68
N HIS A 191 -10.44 -14.98 -28.51
CA HIS A 191 -11.05 -15.69 -29.64
C HIS A 191 -11.53 -17.11 -29.30
N GLY A 192 -11.42 -17.55 -28.04
CA GLY A 192 -11.91 -18.87 -27.64
C GLY A 192 -11.11 -20.02 -28.26
N ILE A 193 -9.82 -19.83 -28.47
CA ILE A 193 -8.91 -20.82 -29.05
C ILE A 193 -8.27 -21.65 -27.92
N GLY A 194 -8.16 -22.96 -28.14
CA GLY A 194 -7.46 -23.87 -27.24
C GLY A 194 -8.39 -24.83 -26.49
N ALA A 195 -7.95 -25.28 -25.32
CA ALA A 195 -8.67 -26.27 -24.53
C ALA A 195 -9.87 -25.64 -23.80
N SER A 196 -10.98 -26.38 -23.77
CA SER A 196 -12.13 -26.05 -22.94
C SER A 196 -11.93 -26.61 -21.53
N PRO A 197 -12.26 -25.84 -20.47
CA PRO A 197 -12.24 -26.36 -19.11
C PRO A 197 -13.41 -27.32 -18.81
N LYS A 198 -14.36 -27.48 -19.75
CA LYS A 198 -15.51 -28.38 -19.57
C LYS A 198 -15.08 -29.84 -19.73
N ALA A 199 -15.46 -30.64 -18.75
CA ALA A 199 -15.19 -32.07 -18.73
C ALA A 199 -15.70 -32.74 -20.02
N GLY A 200 -14.83 -33.48 -20.71
CA GLY A 200 -15.15 -34.24 -21.91
C GLY A 200 -15.20 -33.45 -23.22
N GLN A 201 -15.05 -32.12 -23.20
CA GLN A 201 -15.10 -31.33 -24.44
C GLN A 201 -13.76 -31.31 -25.21
N GLY A 202 -12.63 -31.30 -24.49
CA GLY A 202 -11.31 -31.23 -25.13
C GLY A 202 -11.03 -29.84 -25.69
N LYS A 203 -11.16 -29.64 -27.01
CA LYS A 203 -10.97 -28.33 -27.66
C LYS A 203 -12.26 -27.51 -27.62
N ARG A 204 -12.12 -26.18 -27.58
CA ARG A 204 -13.25 -25.25 -27.70
C ARG A 204 -13.88 -25.36 -29.09
N ASN A 205 -15.19 -25.10 -29.14
CA ASN A 205 -15.93 -25.08 -30.41
C ASN A 205 -15.62 -23.80 -31.20
N ALA A 206 -15.85 -23.83 -32.51
CA ALA A 206 -15.84 -22.61 -33.32
C ALA A 206 -16.82 -21.58 -32.74
N ASP A 207 -16.39 -20.32 -32.67
CA ASP A 207 -17.12 -19.20 -32.05
C ASP A 207 -17.36 -19.28 -30.54
N GLU A 208 -16.75 -20.22 -29.81
CA GLU A 208 -16.87 -20.30 -28.35
C GLU A 208 -16.06 -19.18 -27.66
N CYS A 209 -16.58 -17.95 -27.71
CA CYS A 209 -15.98 -16.76 -27.12
C CYS A 209 -17.00 -15.95 -26.30
N LEU A 210 -16.59 -14.81 -25.76
CA LEU A 210 -17.47 -13.94 -24.97
C LEU A 210 -18.75 -13.57 -25.73
N ARG A 211 -18.65 -13.27 -27.03
CA ARG A 211 -19.81 -12.95 -27.87
C ARG A 211 -20.86 -14.07 -27.91
N ALA A 212 -20.44 -15.33 -27.84
CA ALA A 212 -21.37 -16.46 -27.76
C ALA A 212 -22.13 -16.51 -26.43
N ASN A 213 -21.52 -16.09 -25.31
CA ASN A 213 -22.24 -15.93 -24.05
C ASN A 213 -23.31 -14.83 -24.16
N TYR A 214 -22.97 -13.67 -24.73
CA TYR A 214 -23.94 -12.60 -24.95
C TYR A 214 -25.10 -13.05 -25.83
N ARG A 215 -24.83 -13.84 -26.87
CA ARG A 215 -25.89 -14.45 -27.71
C ARG A 215 -26.74 -15.45 -26.92
N GLN A 216 -26.10 -16.34 -26.15
CA GLN A 216 -26.77 -17.35 -25.32
C GLN A 216 -27.79 -16.72 -24.37
N TYR A 217 -27.42 -15.61 -23.72
CA TYR A 217 -28.26 -14.96 -22.72
C TYR A 217 -29.14 -13.84 -23.29
N ASN A 218 -29.26 -13.75 -24.63
CA ASN A 218 -30.03 -12.71 -25.31
C ASN A 218 -29.62 -11.26 -24.94
N LEU A 219 -28.32 -11.07 -24.70
CA LEU A 219 -27.70 -9.78 -24.36
C LEU A 219 -26.86 -9.21 -25.50
N LEU A 220 -26.92 -9.78 -26.71
CA LEU A 220 -26.05 -9.38 -27.82
C LEU A 220 -26.14 -7.88 -28.17
N SER A 221 -27.30 -7.25 -27.93
CA SER A 221 -27.51 -5.80 -28.09
C SER A 221 -26.80 -4.93 -27.04
N ARG A 222 -26.10 -5.56 -26.09
CA ARG A 222 -25.30 -4.93 -25.02
C ARG A 222 -23.82 -5.28 -25.10
N TYR A 223 -23.44 -6.11 -26.07
CA TYR A 223 -22.04 -6.42 -26.34
C TYR A 223 -21.46 -5.34 -27.26
N LEU A 224 -20.38 -4.67 -26.83
CA LEU A 224 -19.66 -3.74 -27.70
C LEU A 224 -18.63 -4.49 -28.53
N ASP A 225 -17.48 -4.83 -27.93
CA ASP A 225 -16.52 -5.79 -28.47
C ASP A 225 -15.42 -6.06 -27.43
N VAL A 226 -14.46 -6.91 -27.80
CA VAL A 226 -13.23 -7.14 -27.05
C VAL A 226 -12.03 -6.75 -27.89
N LEU A 227 -11.13 -5.95 -27.31
CA LEU A 227 -9.86 -5.61 -27.95
C LEU A 227 -8.75 -6.58 -27.51
N VAL A 228 -7.95 -7.05 -28.46
CA VAL A 228 -6.68 -7.72 -28.14
C VAL A 228 -5.65 -6.62 -27.88
N ALA A 229 -5.44 -6.27 -26.62
CA ALA A 229 -4.60 -5.16 -26.21
C ALA A 229 -4.06 -5.35 -24.79
N ASP A 230 -2.87 -4.80 -24.56
CA ASP A 230 -2.26 -4.73 -23.24
C ASP A 230 -2.79 -3.53 -22.45
N ALA A 231 -3.28 -3.79 -21.24
CA ALA A 231 -3.77 -2.78 -20.30
C ALA A 231 -2.75 -1.66 -20.06
N ALA A 232 -1.45 -1.98 -19.97
CA ALA A 232 -0.37 -1.00 -19.76
C ALA A 232 -0.21 0.00 -20.92
N SER A 233 -0.78 -0.31 -22.08
CA SER A 233 -0.72 0.51 -23.30
C SER A 233 -2.08 1.04 -23.75
N LEU A 234 -3.17 0.67 -23.07
CA LEU A 234 -4.53 0.94 -23.52
C LEU A 234 -4.82 2.43 -23.69
N GLY A 235 -4.39 3.28 -22.75
CA GLY A 235 -4.57 4.73 -22.85
C GLY A 235 -3.92 5.33 -24.11
N ARG A 236 -2.75 4.80 -24.52
CA ARG A 236 -2.07 5.19 -25.77
C ARG A 236 -2.83 4.67 -26.99
N LEU A 237 -3.30 3.42 -26.95
CA LEU A 237 -4.05 2.80 -28.04
C LEU A 237 -5.35 3.56 -28.34
N LEU A 238 -6.10 3.93 -27.29
CA LEU A 238 -7.35 4.67 -27.41
C LEU A 238 -7.15 6.16 -27.71
N ARG A 239 -5.91 6.64 -27.73
CA ARG A 239 -5.53 8.05 -27.97
C ARG A 239 -6.31 9.02 -27.08
N CYS A 240 -6.58 8.62 -25.85
CA CYS A 240 -7.34 9.43 -24.92
C CYS A 240 -6.52 10.66 -24.53
N SER A 241 -7.03 11.85 -24.84
CA SER A 241 -6.43 13.10 -24.37
C SER A 241 -6.71 13.26 -22.87
N PRO A 242 -5.75 13.76 -22.07
CA PRO A 242 -5.98 14.10 -20.66
C PRO A 242 -7.12 15.12 -20.45
N THR A 243 -7.55 15.80 -21.51
CA THR A 243 -8.64 16.78 -21.48
C THR A 243 -10.04 16.18 -21.63
N VAL A 244 -10.17 14.89 -21.97
CA VAL A 244 -11.47 14.22 -22.12
C VAL A 244 -11.93 13.73 -20.76
N SER A 245 -13.19 13.99 -20.42
CA SER A 245 -13.82 13.68 -19.13
C SER A 245 -14.14 12.19 -18.95
N GLY A 246 -13.24 11.28 -19.34
CA GLY A 246 -13.44 9.84 -19.31
C GLY A 246 -14.33 9.30 -20.42
N LEU A 247 -14.18 8.01 -20.72
CA LEU A 247 -14.91 7.25 -21.73
C LEU A 247 -15.92 6.28 -21.10
N PHE A 248 -15.58 5.70 -19.94
CA PHE A 248 -16.33 4.62 -19.31
C PHE A 248 -17.04 5.08 -18.04
N ASP A 249 -18.24 4.57 -17.81
CA ASP A 249 -19.04 4.84 -16.60
C ASP A 249 -18.54 4.01 -15.42
N ALA A 250 -18.05 2.80 -15.69
CA ALA A 250 -17.39 1.95 -14.70
C ALA A 250 -16.21 1.18 -15.30
N ILE A 251 -15.19 0.94 -14.48
CA ILE A 251 -14.10 0.00 -14.77
C ILE A 251 -14.15 -1.09 -13.72
N VAL A 252 -14.21 -2.36 -14.17
CA VAL A 252 -14.30 -3.54 -13.31
C VAL A 252 -13.25 -4.55 -13.70
N THR A 253 -12.47 -5.09 -12.76
CA THR A 253 -11.45 -6.08 -13.14
C THR A 253 -10.93 -6.97 -12.00
N ASP A 254 -10.36 -8.12 -12.37
CA ASP A 254 -9.66 -9.06 -11.50
C ASP A 254 -8.27 -9.34 -12.12
N PRO A 255 -7.29 -8.44 -11.92
CA PRO A 255 -6.00 -8.51 -12.61
C PRO A 255 -5.25 -9.82 -12.29
N PRO A 256 -4.39 -10.32 -13.18
CA PRO A 256 -3.69 -11.58 -12.96
C PRO A 256 -2.74 -11.51 -11.74
N TYR A 257 -2.76 -12.54 -10.90
CA TYR A 257 -1.91 -12.61 -9.69
C TYR A 257 -0.60 -13.39 -9.87
N GLY A 258 -0.36 -13.97 -11.05
CA GLY A 258 0.83 -14.79 -11.32
C GLY A 258 0.71 -16.25 -10.86
N VAL A 259 -0.45 -16.70 -10.42
CA VAL A 259 -0.69 -18.08 -9.92
C VAL A 259 -1.33 -18.96 -10.99
N ARG A 260 -2.54 -18.61 -11.44
CA ARG A 260 -3.27 -19.36 -12.47
C ARG A 260 -3.01 -18.78 -13.86
N GLU A 261 -2.82 -17.47 -13.92
CA GLU A 261 -2.54 -16.71 -15.13
C GLU A 261 -1.24 -15.95 -14.92
N ARG A 262 -0.44 -15.86 -15.98
CA ARG A 262 0.86 -15.19 -15.94
C ARG A 262 0.64 -13.67 -15.95
N THR A 263 1.35 -12.98 -15.08
CA THR A 263 1.44 -11.53 -15.10
C THR A 263 2.38 -11.10 -16.22
N CYS A 264 1.82 -10.53 -17.30
CA CYS A 264 2.63 -10.11 -18.44
C CYS A 264 2.12 -8.83 -19.08
N ARG A 265 3.05 -8.10 -19.70
CA ARG A 265 2.80 -6.92 -20.53
C ARG A 265 3.61 -7.02 -21.81
N VAL A 266 3.24 -6.25 -22.82
CA VAL A 266 4.02 -6.14 -24.06
C VAL A 266 5.35 -5.45 -23.75
N ALA A 267 6.44 -6.08 -24.14
CA ALA A 267 7.78 -5.54 -23.94
C ALA A 267 7.98 -4.27 -24.79
N SER A 268 8.70 -3.28 -24.25
CA SER A 268 9.02 -2.04 -24.97
C SER A 268 10.01 -2.25 -26.12
N GLU A 269 10.84 -3.27 -26.03
CA GLU A 269 11.82 -3.63 -27.06
C GLU A 269 11.42 -4.96 -27.72
N ALA A 270 11.44 -4.98 -29.05
CA ALA A 270 11.28 -6.21 -29.80
C ALA A 270 12.54 -7.06 -29.64
N ILE A 271 12.39 -8.27 -29.14
CA ILE A 271 13.47 -9.25 -29.08
C ILE A 271 13.44 -10.05 -30.37
N GLU A 272 14.49 -9.93 -31.20
CA GLU A 272 14.69 -10.80 -32.35
C GLU A 272 14.87 -12.25 -31.86
N ARG A 273 13.99 -13.14 -32.31
CA ARG A 273 14.09 -14.59 -32.06
C ARG A 273 14.47 -15.32 -33.34
N GLU A 274 15.24 -16.38 -33.20
CA GLU A 274 15.50 -17.29 -34.31
C GLU A 274 14.19 -17.89 -34.85
N PRO A 275 14.05 -18.11 -36.17
CA PRO A 275 12.87 -18.72 -36.77
C PRO A 275 12.50 -20.04 -36.11
N SER A 276 11.21 -20.26 -35.86
CA SER A 276 10.73 -21.53 -35.31
C SER A 276 10.34 -22.49 -36.44
N MET A 277 10.66 -23.76 -36.29
CA MET A 277 10.25 -24.80 -37.24
C MET A 277 8.83 -25.27 -36.91
N GLN A 278 7.89 -25.13 -37.84
CA GLN A 278 6.49 -25.54 -37.68
C GLN A 278 6.03 -26.44 -38.83
N THR A 279 4.97 -27.22 -38.62
CA THR A 279 4.38 -28.05 -39.68
C THR A 279 3.59 -27.18 -40.66
N THR A 280 3.51 -27.62 -41.92
CA THR A 280 2.74 -26.94 -42.97
C THR A 280 1.25 -26.82 -42.58
N THR A 281 0.71 -27.84 -41.92
CA THR A 281 -0.68 -27.84 -41.43
C THR A 281 -0.93 -26.74 -40.41
N TYR A 282 0.02 -26.48 -39.50
CA TYR A 282 -0.08 -25.39 -38.53
C TYR A 282 -0.05 -24.02 -39.21
N ILE A 283 0.77 -23.86 -40.25
CA ILE A 283 0.82 -22.63 -41.07
C ILE A 283 -0.50 -22.38 -41.78
N ASP A 284 -1.10 -23.39 -42.38
CA ASP A 284 -2.39 -23.27 -43.07
C ASP A 284 -3.51 -22.88 -42.09
N GLU A 285 -3.51 -23.46 -40.88
CA GLU A 285 -4.45 -23.12 -39.81
C GLU A 285 -4.35 -21.65 -39.37
N ILE A 286 -3.14 -21.11 -39.21
CA ILE A 286 -2.94 -19.73 -38.69
C ILE A 286 -3.04 -18.64 -39.78
N THR A 287 -2.77 -18.98 -41.04
CA THR A 287 -2.78 -18.01 -42.16
C THR A 287 -4.10 -18.04 -42.95
N GLY A 288 -4.97 -19.01 -42.68
CA GLY A 288 -6.23 -19.20 -43.41
C GLY A 288 -5.98 -19.61 -44.87
N GLU A 289 -5.09 -20.59 -45.08
CA GLU A 289 -4.71 -21.13 -46.40
C GLU A 289 -4.06 -20.12 -47.37
N LYS A 290 -3.63 -18.95 -46.89
CA LYS A 290 -2.86 -18.00 -47.69
C LYS A 290 -1.43 -18.53 -47.85
N GLN A 291 -1.20 -19.26 -48.93
CA GLN A 291 0.09 -19.85 -49.25
C GLN A 291 1.20 -18.79 -49.34
N PHE A 292 2.10 -18.79 -48.36
CA PHE A 292 3.42 -18.19 -48.51
C PHE A 292 4.33 -19.23 -49.18
N ALA A 293 5.11 -18.84 -50.19
CA ALA A 293 6.05 -19.76 -50.84
C ALA A 293 7.19 -20.11 -49.87
N MET A 294 7.03 -21.19 -49.11
CA MET A 294 8.01 -21.67 -48.14
C MET A 294 8.40 -23.11 -48.46
N VAL A 295 9.70 -23.40 -48.43
CA VAL A 295 10.24 -24.73 -48.75
C VAL A 295 10.34 -25.55 -47.47
N PRO A 296 9.61 -26.68 -47.34
CA PRO A 296 9.75 -27.58 -46.20
C PRO A 296 11.14 -28.23 -46.18
N ASP A 297 11.66 -28.51 -44.99
CA ASP A 297 12.84 -29.32 -44.79
C ASP A 297 12.55 -30.82 -45.00
N LYS A 298 13.56 -31.65 -44.72
CA LYS A 298 13.48 -33.11 -44.90
C LYS A 298 12.44 -33.79 -43.99
N ASP A 299 12.05 -33.13 -42.90
CA ASP A 299 11.08 -33.61 -41.91
C ASP A 299 9.68 -33.01 -42.14
N GLY A 300 9.50 -32.23 -43.21
CA GLY A 300 8.23 -31.57 -43.54
C GLY A 300 7.96 -30.33 -42.69
N LEU A 301 8.99 -29.76 -42.05
CA LEU A 301 8.90 -28.55 -41.25
C LEU A 301 9.31 -27.33 -42.06
N VAL A 302 8.65 -26.21 -41.80
CA VAL A 302 8.88 -24.92 -42.47
C VAL A 302 9.47 -23.94 -41.46
N PRO A 303 10.55 -23.20 -41.80
CA PRO A 303 11.09 -22.15 -40.94
C PRO A 303 10.15 -20.95 -40.96
N VAL A 304 9.39 -20.75 -39.89
CA VAL A 304 8.44 -19.65 -39.75
C VAL A 304 9.16 -18.48 -39.09
N PRO A 305 9.18 -17.29 -39.73
CA PRO A 305 9.53 -16.06 -39.02
C PRO A 305 8.71 -15.98 -37.74
N HIS A 306 9.29 -15.52 -36.64
CA HIS A 306 8.60 -15.41 -35.35
C HIS A 306 7.35 -14.49 -35.40
N ASP A 307 7.13 -13.83 -36.53
CA ASP A 307 6.07 -12.88 -36.84
C ASP A 307 4.82 -13.49 -37.50
N LEU A 308 4.66 -14.82 -37.55
CA LEU A 308 3.45 -15.43 -38.12
C LEU A 308 2.81 -16.49 -37.21
N PRO A 309 1.65 -16.17 -36.58
CA PRO A 309 1.10 -14.83 -36.39
C PRO A 309 2.01 -14.01 -35.47
N HIS A 310 2.26 -12.73 -35.78
CA HIS A 310 3.10 -11.89 -34.94
C HIS A 310 2.35 -11.58 -33.64
N PHE A 311 2.79 -12.23 -32.56
CA PHE A 311 2.38 -11.89 -31.22
C PHE A 311 3.48 -11.04 -30.58
N PRO A 312 3.19 -9.80 -30.14
CA PRO A 312 4.20 -8.96 -29.51
C PRO A 312 4.87 -9.68 -28.34
N HIS A 313 6.18 -9.53 -28.23
CA HIS A 313 6.96 -10.13 -27.14
C HIS A 313 6.39 -9.67 -25.79
N LYS A 314 6.20 -10.63 -24.86
CA LYS A 314 5.66 -10.35 -23.53
C LYS A 314 6.76 -10.49 -22.49
N GLU A 315 6.85 -9.52 -21.58
CA GLU A 315 7.73 -9.56 -20.41
C GLU A 315 6.93 -9.77 -19.12
N ASN A 316 7.64 -10.03 -18.02
CA ASN A 316 7.00 -10.14 -16.70
C ASN A 316 6.44 -8.78 -16.29
N TYR A 317 5.21 -8.76 -15.77
CA TYR A 317 4.56 -7.55 -15.31
C TYR A 317 4.45 -7.57 -13.77
N PRO A 318 5.26 -6.80 -13.03
CA PRO A 318 5.22 -6.82 -11.57
C PRO A 318 3.87 -6.38 -11.01
N LEU A 319 3.39 -7.05 -9.96
CA LEU A 319 2.07 -6.76 -9.37
C LEU A 319 1.91 -5.30 -8.95
N GLN A 320 2.96 -4.70 -8.38
CA GLN A 320 2.92 -3.28 -7.99
C GLN A 320 2.71 -2.36 -9.19
N GLU A 321 3.35 -2.65 -10.32
CA GLU A 321 3.20 -1.89 -11.56
C GLU A 321 1.81 -2.10 -12.17
N ILE A 322 1.25 -3.32 -12.13
CA ILE A 322 -0.11 -3.61 -12.59
C ILE A 322 -1.14 -2.69 -11.90
N PHE A 323 -1.09 -2.60 -10.57
CA PHE A 323 -2.06 -1.77 -9.84
C PHE A 323 -1.81 -0.28 -10.00
N GLY A 324 -0.55 0.15 -10.09
CA GLY A 324 -0.20 1.55 -10.38
C GLY A 324 -0.71 1.98 -11.75
N ASP A 325 -0.43 1.19 -12.79
CA ASP A 325 -0.88 1.45 -14.15
C ASP A 325 -2.41 1.35 -14.28
N LEU A 326 -3.05 0.42 -13.57
CA LEU A 326 -4.51 0.33 -13.53
C LEU A 326 -5.15 1.59 -12.95
N LEU A 327 -4.61 2.12 -11.84
CA LEU A 327 -5.10 3.35 -11.22
C LEU A 327 -4.92 4.55 -12.13
N GLU A 328 -3.77 4.67 -12.80
CA GLU A 328 -3.52 5.73 -13.77
C GLU A 328 -4.44 5.61 -15.00
N LEU A 329 -4.59 4.40 -15.53
CA LEU A 329 -5.50 4.11 -16.64
C LEU A 329 -6.94 4.46 -16.28
N ALA A 330 -7.39 4.11 -15.08
CA ALA A 330 -8.72 4.45 -14.60
C ALA A 330 -8.86 5.96 -14.38
N SER A 331 -7.82 6.63 -13.89
CA SER A 331 -7.82 8.09 -13.75
C SER A 331 -8.05 8.79 -15.09
N LEU A 332 -7.55 8.21 -16.19
CA LEU A 332 -7.74 8.74 -17.54
C LEU A 332 -9.10 8.35 -18.16
N LEU A 333 -9.47 7.08 -18.07
CA LEU A 333 -10.58 6.50 -18.86
C LEU A 333 -11.93 6.52 -18.16
N LEU A 334 -11.97 6.62 -16.83
CA LEU A 334 -13.23 6.63 -16.10
C LEU A 334 -13.85 8.04 -16.12
N LYS A 335 -15.16 8.14 -16.27
CA LYS A 335 -15.86 9.43 -16.13
C LYS A 335 -15.81 9.91 -14.67
N PRO A 336 -15.87 11.23 -14.42
CA PRO A 336 -16.11 11.75 -13.07
C PRO A 336 -17.31 11.06 -12.42
N ARG A 337 -17.22 10.77 -11.11
CA ARG A 337 -18.20 9.97 -10.34
C ARG A 337 -18.36 8.51 -10.78
N GLY A 338 -17.66 8.09 -11.84
CA GLY A 338 -17.58 6.68 -12.23
C GLY A 338 -16.81 5.86 -11.19
N ARG A 339 -17.07 4.55 -11.16
CA ARG A 339 -16.45 3.64 -10.18
C ARG A 339 -15.40 2.73 -10.79
N LEU A 340 -14.26 2.63 -10.10
CA LEU A 340 -13.23 1.63 -10.32
C LEU A 340 -13.40 0.53 -9.27
N VAL A 341 -13.66 -0.69 -9.71
CA VAL A 341 -13.87 -1.85 -8.83
C VAL A 341 -12.91 -2.96 -9.22
N PHE A 342 -11.97 -3.29 -8.34
CA PHE A 342 -10.92 -4.23 -8.68
C PHE A 342 -10.43 -5.05 -7.50
N TRP A 343 -9.85 -6.22 -7.80
CA TRP A 343 -9.28 -7.11 -6.80
C TRP A 343 -7.76 -6.92 -6.63
N VAL A 344 -7.30 -7.00 -5.39
CA VAL A 344 -5.88 -6.98 -5.04
C VAL A 344 -5.53 -8.19 -4.16
N PRO A 345 -4.54 -9.03 -4.55
CA PRO A 345 -4.07 -10.13 -3.72
C PRO A 345 -3.15 -9.59 -2.61
N VAL A 346 -3.40 -9.98 -1.37
CA VAL A 346 -2.62 -9.55 -0.22
C VAL A 346 -2.30 -10.74 0.68
N SER A 347 -1.03 -10.87 1.06
CA SER A 347 -0.63 -11.82 2.12
C SER A 347 -1.23 -11.35 3.43
N LYS A 348 -1.93 -12.22 4.16
CA LYS A 348 -2.56 -11.86 5.44
C LYS A 348 -1.57 -11.32 6.46
N SER A 349 -0.32 -11.80 6.43
CA SER A 349 0.77 -11.29 7.27
C SER A 349 1.22 -9.86 6.92
N LYS A 350 0.96 -9.41 5.70
CA LYS A 350 1.34 -8.07 5.20
C LYS A 350 0.18 -7.09 5.19
N TYR A 351 -1.04 -7.54 5.49
CA TYR A 351 -2.21 -6.68 5.53
C TYR A 351 -2.21 -5.92 6.86
N SER A 352 -2.02 -4.59 6.80
CA SER A 352 -2.09 -3.72 7.99
C SER A 352 -3.34 -2.85 8.03
N GLY A 353 -4.26 -3.01 7.07
CA GLY A 353 -5.52 -2.29 6.99
C GLY A 353 -5.73 -1.64 5.61
N PRO A 354 -6.82 -0.86 5.43
CA PRO A 354 -7.13 -0.23 4.14
C PRO A 354 -6.00 0.68 3.62
N HIS A 355 -5.25 1.33 4.52
CA HIS A 355 -4.13 2.21 4.17
C HIS A 355 -2.94 1.49 3.50
N SER A 356 -2.82 0.16 3.64
CA SER A 356 -1.77 -0.62 2.96
C SER A 356 -2.15 -1.06 1.55
N LEU A 357 -3.39 -0.77 1.14
CA LEU A 357 -3.89 -1.11 -0.19
C LEU A 357 -3.57 0.01 -1.19
N PRO A 358 -3.61 -0.26 -2.52
CA PRO A 358 -3.35 0.75 -3.53
C PRO A 358 -4.29 1.96 -3.38
N THR A 359 -3.76 3.16 -3.59
CA THR A 359 -4.51 4.43 -3.52
C THR A 359 -4.09 5.36 -4.65
N HIS A 360 -4.95 6.31 -5.01
CA HIS A 360 -4.66 7.31 -6.03
C HIS A 360 -5.32 8.65 -5.68
N PRO A 361 -4.66 9.81 -5.87
CA PRO A 361 -5.18 11.11 -5.41
C PRO A 361 -6.52 11.52 -6.03
N ARG A 362 -6.81 11.03 -7.24
CA ARG A 362 -8.07 11.29 -7.96
C ARG A 362 -9.21 10.31 -7.64
N PHE A 363 -9.03 9.46 -6.64
CA PHE A 363 -10.00 8.44 -6.25
C PHE A 363 -10.27 8.49 -4.75
N GLU A 364 -11.55 8.47 -4.41
CA GLU A 364 -12.03 8.23 -3.04
C GLU A 364 -12.28 6.74 -2.85
N LEU A 365 -11.82 6.18 -1.72
CA LEU A 365 -12.06 4.78 -1.37
C LEU A 365 -13.46 4.66 -0.73
N ILE A 366 -14.37 3.98 -1.40
CA ILE A 366 -15.76 3.79 -0.95
C ILE A 366 -15.90 2.56 -0.05
N SER A 367 -15.24 1.45 -0.41
CA SER A 367 -15.36 0.20 0.33
C SER A 367 -14.21 -0.75 0.05
N VAL A 368 -13.96 -1.64 1.02
CA VAL A 368 -12.99 -2.72 0.94
C VAL A 368 -13.64 -4.00 1.46
N CYS A 369 -13.73 -5.04 0.63
CA CYS A 369 -14.28 -6.34 1.03
C CYS A 369 -13.24 -7.45 0.92
N GLU A 370 -12.96 -8.13 2.03
CA GLU A 370 -12.05 -9.28 2.04
C GLU A 370 -12.75 -10.56 1.52
N GLN A 371 -12.08 -11.29 0.63
CA GLN A 371 -12.33 -12.69 0.35
C GLN A 371 -11.08 -13.52 0.61
N ALA A 372 -11.15 -14.39 1.62
CA ALA A 372 -10.06 -15.32 1.90
C ALA A 372 -9.92 -16.34 0.77
N LEU A 373 -8.72 -16.45 0.18
CA LEU A 373 -8.40 -17.46 -0.83
C LEU A 373 -7.88 -18.74 -0.17
N ASN A 374 -7.01 -18.59 0.82
CA ASN A 374 -6.44 -19.67 1.60
C ASN A 374 -6.04 -19.18 3.02
N ARG A 375 -5.29 -19.99 3.77
CA ARG A 375 -4.86 -19.63 5.14
C ARG A 375 -3.90 -18.44 5.18
N GLY A 376 -3.04 -18.25 4.18
CA GLY A 376 -2.01 -17.22 4.15
C GLY A 376 -2.30 -16.03 3.22
N THR A 377 -3.24 -16.17 2.29
CA THR A 377 -3.54 -15.17 1.26
C THR A 377 -5.03 -14.86 1.21
N SER A 378 -5.34 -13.57 1.17
CA SER A 378 -6.67 -13.05 0.85
C SER A 378 -6.59 -12.20 -0.40
N ARG A 379 -7.74 -11.98 -1.03
CA ARG A 379 -7.89 -10.89 -2.00
C ARG A 379 -8.90 -9.90 -1.46
N PHE A 380 -8.66 -8.63 -1.72
CA PHE A 380 -9.52 -7.54 -1.31
C PHE A 380 -10.15 -6.92 -2.55
N LEU A 381 -11.48 -6.81 -2.55
CA LEU A 381 -12.22 -6.03 -3.53
C LEU A 381 -12.18 -4.58 -3.07
N LEU A 382 -11.56 -3.71 -3.86
CA LEU A 382 -11.57 -2.27 -3.64
C LEU A 382 -12.64 -1.66 -4.53
N VAL A 383 -13.44 -0.77 -3.95
CA VAL A 383 -14.41 0.06 -4.66
C VAL A 383 -13.99 1.50 -4.48
N MET A 384 -13.63 2.15 -5.58
CA MET A 384 -13.19 3.54 -5.60
C MET A 384 -14.08 4.37 -6.52
N GLU A 385 -14.30 5.63 -6.16
CA GLU A 385 -15.05 6.58 -6.95
C GLU A 385 -14.14 7.71 -7.44
N LYS A 386 -14.22 8.04 -8.72
CA LYS A 386 -13.40 9.12 -9.29
C LYS A 386 -13.96 10.48 -8.93
N LEU A 387 -13.09 11.35 -8.42
CA LEU A 387 -13.43 12.72 -8.06
C LEU A 387 -13.79 13.57 -9.29
N MET A 388 -14.68 14.55 -9.07
CA MET A 388 -14.96 15.61 -10.02
C MET A 388 -13.69 16.45 -10.30
N PRO A 389 -13.50 16.96 -11.52
CA PRO A 389 -12.30 17.73 -11.89
C PRO A 389 -11.99 18.90 -10.94
N GLU A 390 -13.02 19.54 -10.39
CA GLU A 390 -12.95 20.65 -9.45
C GLU A 390 -12.65 20.27 -8.00
N GLU A 391 -12.83 18.99 -7.63
CA GLU A 391 -12.54 18.51 -6.27
C GLU A 391 -11.04 18.39 -6.03
N ALA A 392 -10.61 18.78 -4.83
CA ALA A 392 -9.22 18.69 -4.41
C ALA A 392 -8.76 17.23 -4.31
N ASP A 393 -7.50 16.98 -4.63
CA ASP A 393 -6.92 15.66 -4.55
C ASP A 393 -7.00 15.09 -3.13
N VAL A 394 -7.35 13.81 -3.03
CA VAL A 394 -7.36 13.07 -1.76
C VAL A 394 -5.92 12.90 -1.30
N CYS A 395 -5.60 13.51 -0.17
CA CYS A 395 -4.32 13.33 0.50
C CYS A 395 -4.39 12.02 1.31
N PRO A 396 -3.51 11.00 1.09
CA PRO A 396 -3.61 9.69 1.75
C PRO A 396 -3.35 9.65 3.27
N LEU A 397 -3.57 10.75 4.01
CA LEU A 397 -3.47 10.80 5.46
C LEU A 397 -4.73 11.42 6.08
N SER A 398 -5.72 10.58 6.41
CA SER A 398 -6.48 10.61 7.67
C SER A 398 -7.79 9.82 7.56
N GLU A 399 -7.85 8.68 8.24
CA GLU A 399 -9.02 8.36 9.07
C GLU A 399 -8.49 7.92 10.44
N SER A 400 -8.29 8.90 11.31
CA SER A 400 -8.57 8.71 12.72
C SER A 400 -10.08 8.85 12.87
N PRO A 401 -10.82 7.84 13.36
CA PRO A 401 -12.19 8.07 13.78
C PRO A 401 -12.12 9.06 14.95
N ASN A 402 -12.68 10.26 14.76
CA ASN A 402 -13.02 11.12 15.88
C ASN A 402 -14.15 10.42 16.65
N GLU A 403 -13.77 9.65 17.67
CA GLU A 403 -14.60 9.46 18.85
C GLU A 403 -14.54 10.74 19.70
N THR A 404 -15.59 11.54 19.64
CA THR A 404 -16.06 12.35 20.77
C THR A 404 -17.15 11.50 21.42
N ILE A 405 -17.19 11.13 22.71
CA ILE A 405 -16.69 11.58 24.01
C ILE A 405 -16.82 10.31 24.91
N ASP A 406 -15.87 9.92 25.77
CA ASP A 406 -15.82 10.36 27.16
C ASP A 406 -14.53 9.89 27.86
N GLY A 407 -14.08 10.68 28.85
CA GLY A 407 -12.77 10.56 29.47
C GLY A 407 -12.53 9.31 30.32
N GLY A 408 -11.28 8.84 30.32
CA GLY A 408 -10.78 7.93 31.35
C GLY A 408 -9.52 7.15 30.94
N GLY A 409 -8.34 7.66 31.36
CA GLY A 409 -7.13 6.85 31.54
C GLY A 409 -6.23 6.71 30.30
N MET A 410 -5.18 7.54 30.25
CA MET A 410 -3.99 7.25 29.43
C MET A 410 -3.41 5.90 29.86
N THR A 411 -3.45 4.92 28.95
CA THR A 411 -2.59 3.74 29.01
C THR A 411 -1.56 3.84 27.88
N GLU A 412 -0.31 3.58 28.23
CA GLU A 412 0.89 3.76 27.41
C GLU A 412 0.72 3.23 25.97
N SER A 413 0.99 4.09 24.99
CA SER A 413 1.01 3.70 23.58
C SER A 413 1.95 2.52 23.39
N SER A 414 1.44 1.42 22.86
CA SER A 414 2.21 0.23 22.50
C SER A 414 3.42 0.63 21.66
N ARG A 415 4.63 0.43 22.21
CA ARG A 415 5.87 0.46 21.44
C ARG A 415 5.72 -0.50 20.27
N ARG A 416 5.94 -0.03 19.04
CA ARG A 416 6.25 -0.93 17.92
C ARG A 416 7.57 -1.63 18.28
N GLU A 417 7.56 -2.96 18.40
CA GLU A 417 8.76 -3.76 18.64
C GLU A 417 9.66 -3.82 17.39
N GLU A 418 9.10 -3.57 16.20
CA GLU A 418 9.82 -3.50 14.93
C GLU A 418 9.97 -2.05 14.43
N GLY A 419 11.20 -1.68 14.04
CA GLY A 419 11.51 -0.39 13.44
C GLY A 419 10.99 -0.26 12.01
N PHE A 420 10.98 0.97 11.47
CA PHE A 420 10.64 1.20 10.07
C PHE A 420 11.63 0.47 9.15
N SER A 421 11.10 -0.11 8.06
CA SER A 421 11.91 -0.64 6.97
C SER A 421 12.67 0.48 6.25
N GLU A 422 13.77 0.15 5.57
CA GLU A 422 14.57 1.13 4.82
C GLU A 422 13.71 1.90 3.80
N ALA A 423 12.81 1.22 3.10
CA ALA A 423 11.90 1.85 2.15
C ALA A 423 10.93 2.86 2.82
N GLU A 424 10.45 2.57 4.02
CA GLU A 424 9.60 3.50 4.78
C GLU A 424 10.41 4.72 5.28
N ILE A 425 11.65 4.49 5.71
CA ILE A 425 12.57 5.57 6.10
C ILE A 425 12.86 6.47 4.90
N GLU A 426 13.17 5.89 3.74
CA GLU A 426 13.41 6.64 2.50
C GLU A 426 12.16 7.40 2.04
N ALA A 427 10.98 6.77 2.05
CA ALA A 427 9.73 7.43 1.69
C ALA A 427 9.43 8.60 2.64
N PHE A 428 9.65 8.43 3.93
CA PHE A 428 9.50 9.48 4.93
C PHE A 428 10.46 10.64 4.69
N ILE A 429 11.75 10.36 4.47
CA ILE A 429 12.76 11.41 4.22
C ILE A 429 12.48 12.14 2.90
N ASN A 430 12.07 11.41 1.86
CA ASN A 430 11.68 12.02 0.57
C ASN A 430 10.44 12.92 0.73
N LYS A 431 9.47 12.54 1.55
CA LYS A 431 8.31 13.39 1.86
C LYS A 431 8.72 14.68 2.56
N LEU A 432 9.65 14.62 3.51
CA LEU A 432 10.20 15.82 4.14
C LEU A 432 10.91 16.71 3.11
N SER A 433 11.69 16.12 2.21
CA SER A 433 12.38 16.86 1.16
C SER A 433 11.45 17.67 0.25
N LEU A 434 10.25 17.16 -0.04
CA LEU A 434 9.24 17.88 -0.82
C LEU A 434 8.67 19.11 -0.11
N MET A 435 8.81 19.19 1.22
CA MET A 435 8.40 20.36 2.00
C MET A 435 9.40 21.52 1.87
N ASP A 436 10.61 21.28 1.38
CA ASP A 436 11.59 22.34 1.19
C ASP A 436 11.27 23.12 -0.08
N SER A 437 10.94 24.40 0.05
CA SER A 437 10.64 25.28 -1.08
C SER A 437 11.78 25.41 -2.09
N ASN A 438 13.02 25.12 -1.66
CA ASN A 438 14.20 25.04 -2.51
C ASN A 438 14.14 23.90 -3.54
N ASN A 439 13.25 22.91 -3.36
CA ASN A 439 13.07 21.76 -4.24
C ASN A 439 11.91 21.92 -5.24
N TRP A 440 11.12 22.99 -5.15
CA TRP A 440 9.96 23.20 -6.02
C TRP A 440 10.37 23.70 -7.41
N CYS A 441 9.90 23.01 -8.45
CA CYS A 441 10.25 23.30 -9.85
C CYS A 441 9.80 24.70 -10.34
N HIS A 442 8.79 25.29 -9.71
CA HIS A 442 8.26 26.61 -10.04
C HIS A 442 8.84 27.73 -9.16
N SER A 443 9.64 27.39 -8.16
CA SER A 443 10.25 28.36 -7.25
C SER A 443 11.61 28.80 -7.79
N SER A 444 11.70 30.04 -8.27
CA SER A 444 12.99 30.64 -8.62
C SER A 444 13.66 31.16 -7.36
N GLY A 445 14.59 30.39 -6.78
CA GLY A 445 15.32 30.81 -5.57
C GLY A 445 16.19 32.05 -5.83
N VAL A 446 15.76 33.23 -5.37
CA VAL A 446 16.51 34.50 -5.52
C VAL A 446 17.25 34.89 -4.22
N GLY A 447 17.36 33.98 -3.25
CA GLY A 447 18.01 34.26 -1.96
C GLY A 447 19.49 33.84 -1.90
N GLU A 448 20.32 34.67 -1.24
CA GLU A 448 21.77 34.43 -1.03
C GLU A 448 22.10 33.24 -0.11
N ARG A 449 21.12 32.69 0.63
CA ARG A 449 21.36 31.72 1.73
C ARG A 449 20.44 30.51 1.67
N GLU A 450 19.99 30.16 0.47
CA GLU A 450 19.21 28.95 0.22
C GLU A 450 20.16 27.79 -0.08
N GLY A 451 19.86 26.61 0.45
CA GLY A 451 20.59 25.40 0.11
C GLY A 451 20.31 25.04 -1.36
N ARG A 452 21.36 24.93 -2.17
CA ARG A 452 21.25 24.58 -3.60
C ARG A 452 22.05 23.33 -3.91
N ILE A 453 21.44 22.42 -4.65
CA ILE A 453 22.10 21.20 -5.11
C ILE A 453 22.07 21.19 -6.63
N LEU A 454 23.23 21.40 -7.25
CA LEU A 454 23.35 21.48 -8.71
C LEU A 454 23.35 20.10 -9.38
N LEU A 455 24.02 19.10 -8.77
CA LEU A 455 24.20 17.78 -9.37
C LEU A 455 23.22 16.77 -8.80
N ASN A 456 22.54 16.03 -9.67
CA ASN A 456 21.59 14.97 -9.26
C ASN A 456 22.26 13.84 -8.46
N LEU A 457 23.53 13.54 -8.74
CA LEU A 457 24.29 12.56 -7.96
C LEU A 457 24.41 12.97 -6.48
N VAL A 458 24.65 14.26 -6.24
CA VAL A 458 24.75 14.85 -4.91
C VAL A 458 23.36 14.92 -4.28
N ARG A 459 22.33 15.31 -5.05
CA ARG A 459 20.92 15.34 -4.60
C ARG A 459 20.46 14.00 -4.02
N ARG A 460 20.76 12.88 -4.71
CA ARG A 460 20.37 11.54 -4.26
C ARG A 460 21.00 11.12 -2.93
N ARG A 461 22.24 11.54 -2.64
CA ARG A 461 22.96 11.15 -1.40
C ARG A 461 22.36 11.72 -0.12
N HIS A 462 21.63 12.82 -0.22
CA HIS A 462 21.00 13.47 0.93
C HIS A 462 19.52 13.77 0.66
N PHE A 463 18.90 12.94 -0.20
CA PHE A 463 17.46 12.95 -0.47
C PHE A 463 16.90 14.31 -0.94
N GLY A 464 17.74 15.19 -1.49
CA GLY A 464 17.37 16.56 -1.88
C GLY A 464 17.18 17.53 -0.71
N LEU A 465 17.46 17.12 0.53
CA LEU A 465 17.44 18.02 1.68
C LEU A 465 18.61 18.98 1.62
N ALA A 466 18.34 20.28 1.76
CA ALA A 466 19.35 21.32 1.73
C ALA A 466 18.94 22.48 2.64
N HIS A 467 19.64 22.60 3.78
CA HIS A 467 19.39 23.65 4.76
C HIS A 467 20.39 24.80 4.59
N GLY A 468 19.89 26.03 4.46
CA GLY A 468 20.70 27.23 4.50
C GLY A 468 21.02 27.67 5.93
N ILE A 469 22.11 28.43 6.14
CA ILE A 469 22.38 29.06 7.45
C ILE A 469 21.99 30.55 7.36
N GLY A 470 21.10 30.96 8.27
CA GLY A 470 20.58 32.33 8.33
C GLY A 470 21.59 33.39 8.79
N ARG A 471 21.16 34.66 8.84
CA ARG A 471 21.99 35.81 9.26
C ARG A 471 22.46 35.77 10.70
N SER A 472 21.72 35.09 11.57
CA SER A 472 22.11 34.88 12.97
C SER A 472 23.30 33.93 13.15
N GLY A 473 23.63 33.11 12.14
CA GLY A 473 24.61 32.02 12.28
C GLY A 473 24.13 30.88 13.20
N ASP A 474 22.87 30.92 13.64
CA ASP A 474 22.27 29.89 14.48
C ASP A 474 21.91 28.66 13.64
N ILE A 475 22.65 27.58 13.87
CA ILE A 475 22.49 26.29 13.17
C ILE A 475 21.24 25.52 13.61
N THR A 476 20.59 25.93 14.71
CA THR A 476 19.37 25.30 15.23
C THR A 476 18.09 26.03 14.80
N ALA A 477 18.24 27.22 14.21
CA ALA A 477 17.12 28.02 13.77
C ALA A 477 16.33 27.34 12.65
N ILE A 478 14.99 27.34 12.77
CA ILE A 478 14.11 26.89 11.69
C ILE A 478 14.34 27.78 10.47
N GLN A 479 14.48 27.17 9.31
CA GLN A 479 14.49 27.84 8.01
C GLN A 479 13.12 27.67 7.36
N PRO A 480 12.30 28.74 7.26
CA PRO A 480 10.97 28.64 6.65
C PRO A 480 10.98 28.10 5.22
N LYS A 481 12.08 28.34 4.49
CA LYS A 481 12.27 27.89 3.11
C LYS A 481 12.74 26.43 2.99
N ALA A 482 13.17 25.82 4.09
CA ALA A 482 13.64 24.45 4.16
C ALA A 482 13.00 23.75 5.37
N SER A 483 11.66 23.80 5.45
CA SER A 483 10.89 23.30 6.58
C SER A 483 11.05 21.79 6.82
N GLY A 484 11.19 21.00 5.75
CA GLY A 484 11.48 19.58 5.84
C GLY A 484 12.88 19.32 6.40
N SER A 485 13.88 20.05 5.88
CA SER A 485 15.25 20.01 6.41
C SER A 485 15.33 20.47 7.88
N SER A 486 14.56 21.47 8.29
CA SER A 486 14.50 21.89 9.69
C SER A 486 13.81 20.85 10.58
N LEU A 487 12.77 20.19 10.06
CA LEU A 487 12.03 19.16 10.79
C LEU A 487 12.88 17.91 11.02
N ILE A 488 13.58 17.42 10.00
CA ILE A 488 14.47 16.26 10.15
C ILE A 488 15.61 16.54 11.12
N ASN A 489 16.20 17.75 11.11
CA ASN A 489 17.24 18.13 12.08
C ASN A 489 16.72 18.08 13.52
N ARG A 490 15.50 18.58 13.78
CA ARG A 490 14.88 18.51 15.10
C ARG A 490 14.58 17.08 15.52
N LEU A 491 14.05 16.28 14.60
CA LEU A 491 13.76 14.87 14.85
C LEU A 491 15.05 14.10 15.18
N SER A 492 16.12 14.29 14.40
CA SER A 492 17.42 13.66 14.66
C SER A 492 17.97 14.04 16.05
N ASN A 493 17.88 15.31 16.44
CA ASN A 493 18.31 15.74 17.78
C ASN A 493 17.46 15.15 18.90
N ALA A 494 16.14 15.03 18.70
CA ALA A 494 15.23 14.42 19.66
C ALA A 494 15.48 12.90 19.82
N LEU A 495 15.64 12.18 18.70
CA LEU A 495 15.97 10.77 18.69
C LEU A 495 17.34 10.51 19.33
N LEU A 496 18.33 11.34 19.01
CA LEU A 496 19.67 11.25 19.60
C LEU A 496 19.66 11.55 21.10
N LEU A 497 18.86 12.52 21.55
CA LEU A 497 18.68 12.83 22.97
C LEU A 497 18.04 11.67 23.74
N ASP A 498 16.97 11.08 23.19
CA ASP A 498 16.32 9.90 23.77
C ASP A 498 17.30 8.72 23.82
N TRP A 499 18.05 8.49 22.75
CA TRP A 499 19.10 7.47 22.71
C TRP A 499 20.16 7.72 23.79
N LEU A 500 20.72 8.93 23.92
CA LEU A 500 21.71 9.26 24.95
C LEU A 500 21.18 9.04 26.37
N ARG A 501 19.92 9.41 26.64
CA ARG A 501 19.27 9.18 27.93
C ARG A 501 19.19 7.70 28.27
N ARG A 502 18.81 6.88 27.28
CA ARG A 502 18.69 5.43 27.42
C ARG A 502 20.05 4.73 27.49
N SER A 503 21.06 5.26 26.82
CA SER A 503 22.42 4.71 26.77
C SER A 503 23.29 5.07 27.99
N GLY A 504 22.70 5.62 29.06
CA GLY A 504 23.37 5.82 30.35
C GLY A 504 23.64 7.27 30.75
N ALA A 505 23.06 8.25 30.06
CA ALA A 505 23.10 9.67 30.43
C ALA A 505 21.68 10.26 30.62
N PRO A 506 20.87 9.74 31.57
CA PRO A 506 19.45 10.08 31.70
C PRO A 506 19.19 11.55 32.06
N SER A 507 20.17 12.23 32.69
CA SER A 507 20.10 13.66 33.04
C SER A 507 20.43 14.61 31.88
N THR A 508 20.69 14.10 30.67
CA THR A 508 20.98 14.96 29.51
C THR A 508 19.74 15.75 29.10
N GLU A 509 19.79 17.08 29.14
CA GLU A 509 18.62 17.94 28.86
C GLU A 509 18.41 18.23 27.37
N ALA A 510 19.49 18.37 26.60
CA ALA A 510 19.46 18.72 25.18
C ALA A 510 20.59 18.04 24.40
N CYS A 511 20.39 17.86 23.09
CA CYS A 511 21.39 17.30 22.19
C CYS A 511 21.44 18.10 20.87
N LEU A 512 22.62 18.16 20.26
CA LEU A 512 22.85 18.80 18.98
C LEU A 512 23.80 17.96 18.13
N LEU A 513 23.32 17.53 16.96
CA LEU A 513 24.08 16.81 15.95
C LEU A 513 24.75 17.79 14.98
N VAL A 514 26.08 17.68 14.83
CA VAL A 514 26.88 18.49 13.92
C VAL A 514 27.98 17.66 13.25
N PRO A 515 28.29 17.89 11.96
CA PRO A 515 29.31 17.13 11.23
C PRO A 515 30.71 17.64 11.59
N MET A 516 31.23 17.23 12.75
CA MET A 516 32.57 17.61 13.20
C MET A 516 33.40 16.38 13.59
N ALA A 517 34.70 16.44 13.31
CA ALA A 517 35.64 15.41 13.76
C ALA A 517 35.72 15.40 15.30
N THR A 518 35.90 14.23 15.90
CA THR A 518 35.90 14.01 17.35
C THR A 518 36.80 14.99 18.12
N GLY A 519 37.99 15.29 17.61
CA GLY A 519 38.90 16.27 18.24
C GLY A 519 38.32 17.68 18.31
N MET A 520 37.66 18.15 17.25
CA MET A 520 37.03 19.47 17.21
C MET A 520 35.83 19.54 18.15
N THR A 521 35.03 18.48 18.21
CA THR A 521 33.91 18.37 19.15
C THR A 521 34.39 18.45 20.59
N LEU A 522 35.46 17.73 20.94
CA LEU A 522 36.06 17.80 22.28
C LEU A 522 36.64 19.18 22.57
N THR A 523 37.31 19.83 21.61
CA THR A 523 37.81 21.20 21.76
C THR A 523 36.67 22.18 22.07
N LEU A 524 35.54 22.10 21.36
CA LEU A 524 34.37 22.96 21.61
C LEU A 524 33.75 22.72 22.99
N CYS A 525 33.66 21.46 23.42
CA CYS A 525 33.22 21.12 24.76
C CYS A 525 34.14 21.72 25.83
N LEU A 526 35.46 21.57 25.66
CA LEU A 526 36.46 22.11 26.60
C LEU A 526 36.43 23.65 26.65
N LEU A 527 36.35 24.32 25.50
CA LEU A 527 36.20 25.79 25.42
C LEU A 527 34.94 26.26 26.13
N THR A 528 33.82 25.55 25.95
CA THR A 528 32.54 25.87 26.61
C THR A 528 32.64 25.68 28.13
N LEU A 529 33.25 24.57 28.59
CA LEU A 529 33.46 24.30 30.00
C LEU A 529 34.41 25.32 30.66
N LYS A 530 35.49 25.70 29.98
CA LYS A 530 36.42 26.74 30.43
C LYS A 530 35.71 28.09 30.57
N ARG A 531 34.89 28.47 29.60
CA ARG A 531 34.07 29.69 29.67
C ARG A 531 33.07 29.65 30.83
N ARG A 532 32.43 28.50 31.10
CA ARG A 532 31.49 28.35 32.22
C ARG A 532 32.15 28.34 33.60
N ARG A 533 33.34 27.73 33.75
CA ARG A 533 34.07 27.64 35.02
C ARG A 533 34.91 28.88 35.34
N GLY A 534 35.26 29.67 34.32
CA GLY A 534 36.04 30.89 34.46
C GLY A 534 37.57 30.65 34.44
N PRO A 535 38.37 31.73 34.57
CA PRO A 535 39.83 31.71 34.35
C PRO A 535 40.63 30.87 35.37
N GLN A 536 40.00 30.42 36.45
CA GLN A 536 40.60 29.56 37.48
C GLN A 536 40.76 28.10 37.01
N ALA A 537 40.05 27.69 35.96
CA ALA A 537 40.11 26.33 35.43
C ALA A 537 41.37 26.13 34.56
N LYS A 538 42.42 25.54 35.16
CA LYS A 538 43.75 25.35 34.54
C LYS A 538 44.07 23.92 34.10
N TYR A 539 43.32 22.93 34.59
CA TYR A 539 43.64 21.51 34.41
C TYR A 539 42.46 20.75 33.81
N VAL A 540 42.77 19.83 32.89
CA VAL A 540 41.80 18.87 32.34
C VAL A 540 42.19 17.48 32.86
N ILE A 541 41.34 16.89 33.69
CA ILE A 541 41.56 15.54 34.23
C ILE A 541 40.95 14.55 33.23
N TRP A 542 41.80 13.70 32.64
CA TRP A 542 41.39 12.73 31.63
C TRP A 542 41.74 11.31 32.08
N PRO A 543 40.76 10.46 32.42
CA PRO A 543 41.03 9.18 33.08
C PRO A 543 41.81 8.17 32.25
N ARG A 544 41.72 8.24 30.91
CA ARG A 544 42.36 7.29 29.98
C ARG A 544 42.57 7.89 28.59
N ILE A 545 43.79 7.84 28.07
CA ILE A 545 44.13 8.35 26.72
C ILE A 545 44.40 7.16 25.80
N ASP A 546 43.44 6.88 24.93
CA ASP A 546 43.58 5.83 23.91
C ASP A 546 44.00 6.38 22.54
N GLN A 547 43.93 7.71 22.32
CA GLN A 547 44.28 8.35 21.04
C GLN A 547 44.91 9.74 21.21
N LYS A 548 45.79 10.13 20.27
CA LYS A 548 46.44 11.46 20.24
C LYS A 548 45.44 12.64 20.13
N SER A 549 44.22 12.39 19.65
CA SER A 549 43.15 13.40 19.54
C SER A 549 42.78 14.04 20.88
N CYS A 550 42.86 13.28 21.99
CA CYS A 550 42.62 13.78 23.35
C CYS A 550 43.63 14.87 23.75
N LEU A 551 44.89 14.69 23.39
CA LEU A 551 45.94 15.68 23.68
C LEU A 551 45.78 16.90 22.77
N LYS A 552 45.57 16.67 21.46
CA LYS A 552 45.37 17.73 20.48
C LYS A 552 44.19 18.63 20.81
N CYS A 553 43.08 18.06 21.31
CA CYS A 553 41.90 18.86 21.62
C CYS A 553 42.07 19.72 22.88
N ILE A 554 42.83 19.23 23.88
CA ILE A 554 43.18 19.98 25.09
C ILE A 554 44.10 21.15 24.73
N THR A 555 45.16 20.90 23.96
CA THR A 555 46.07 21.94 23.49
C THR A 555 45.36 22.95 22.59
N ALA A 556 44.44 22.51 21.72
CA ALA A 556 43.66 23.42 20.88
C ALA A 556 42.65 24.27 21.67
N ALA A 557 42.11 23.75 22.78
CA ALA A 557 41.21 24.49 23.66
C ALA A 557 41.95 25.46 24.59
N ASP A 558 43.26 25.28 24.77
CA ASP A 558 44.10 26.10 25.64
C ASP A 558 45.51 26.23 25.05
N GLN A 559 45.71 27.25 24.21
CA GLN A 559 46.95 27.41 23.45
C GLN A 559 48.21 27.64 24.31
N ASP A 560 48.09 27.94 25.62
CA ASP A 560 49.25 28.35 26.42
C ASP A 560 49.41 27.72 27.84
N ASN A 561 48.44 27.00 28.43
CA ASN A 561 48.57 26.62 29.86
C ASN A 561 47.88 25.32 30.35
N ALA A 562 47.29 24.48 29.50
CA ALA A 562 46.62 23.27 29.99
C ALA A 562 47.61 22.16 30.34
N LYS A 563 47.70 21.82 31.64
CA LYS A 563 48.43 20.66 32.15
C LYS A 563 47.50 19.45 32.34
N LEU A 564 47.94 18.28 31.88
CA LEU A 564 47.23 17.00 32.02
C LEU A 564 47.63 16.28 33.32
N GLN A 565 46.66 15.76 34.08
CA GLN A 565 46.90 14.96 35.29
C GLN A 565 46.15 13.62 35.26
N TRP A 566 46.75 12.58 35.83
CA TRP A 566 46.20 11.22 35.93
C TRP A 566 45.76 10.88 37.37
N PRO A 567 44.61 10.19 37.58
CA PRO A 567 44.22 9.70 38.90
C PRO A 567 44.90 8.35 39.21
N LYS A 568 45.70 8.28 40.30
CA LYS A 568 46.30 7.02 40.79
C LYS A 568 45.30 6.22 41.65
N HIS A 569 45.34 4.89 41.58
CA HIS A 569 44.74 4.04 42.61
C HIS A 569 45.49 4.25 43.95
N SER A 570 44.71 4.32 45.03
CA SER A 570 45.07 4.60 46.43
C SER A 570 46.53 4.36 46.83
N GLY A 571 47.26 5.46 47.16
CA GLY A 571 48.41 5.39 48.08
C GLY A 571 49.78 5.96 47.67
N SER A 572 49.95 6.77 46.62
CA SER A 572 51.27 7.41 46.32
C SER A 572 51.14 8.78 45.62
N PRO A 573 52.07 9.74 45.86
CA PRO A 573 51.90 11.13 45.38
C PRO A 573 51.95 11.26 43.84
N ILE A 574 51.22 12.26 43.35
CA ILE A 574 50.89 12.53 41.93
C ILE A 574 52.14 13.03 41.17
N THR A 575 52.38 12.54 39.95
CA THR A 575 53.47 12.99 39.07
C THR A 575 52.91 13.70 37.83
N GLU A 576 53.39 14.91 37.50
CA GLU A 576 53.06 15.64 36.26
C GLU A 576 53.78 15.00 35.06
N CYS A 577 53.06 14.73 33.95
CA CYS A 577 53.68 14.34 32.68
C CYS A 577 53.44 15.46 31.66
N ILE A 578 54.46 16.30 31.48
CA ILE A 578 54.60 17.16 30.30
C ILE A 578 55.49 16.42 29.32
N ASN A 579 55.11 16.39 28.05
CA ASN A 579 56.00 16.51 26.88
C ASN A 579 55.08 16.71 25.67
N SER A 580 54.82 17.94 25.21
CA SER A 580 55.69 18.73 24.34
C SER A 580 56.47 17.87 23.35
N ASP A 581 55.81 17.55 22.22
CA ASP A 581 56.50 17.37 20.95
C ASP A 581 55.58 17.84 19.81
N THR A 582 55.44 19.16 19.76
CA THR A 582 55.15 19.89 18.52
C THR A 582 56.47 20.14 17.79
N SER A 583 56.77 19.32 16.78
CA SER A 583 57.59 19.76 15.65
C SER A 583 57.06 19.13 14.36
N PRO A 584 56.99 19.88 13.24
CA PRO A 584 56.42 19.38 12.00
C PRO A 584 57.45 18.49 11.31
N ARG A 585 57.11 17.23 11.04
CA ARG A 585 57.90 16.39 10.12
C ARG A 585 57.05 16.03 8.92
N ASN A 586 57.47 16.61 7.79
CA ASN A 586 57.08 16.23 6.44
C ASN A 586 57.09 14.71 6.28
N GLU A 587 56.08 14.20 5.59
CA GLU A 587 56.14 12.89 4.99
C GLU A 587 57.30 12.84 3.99
N MET A 588 58.27 11.97 4.25
CA MET A 588 58.96 11.27 3.19
C MET A 588 59.43 9.90 3.69
N SER A 589 59.07 8.88 2.89
CA SER A 589 59.75 7.61 2.68
C SER A 589 59.79 6.53 3.77
N THR A 590 59.12 5.41 3.43
CA THR A 590 59.63 4.02 3.36
C THR A 590 59.99 3.22 4.63
N SER A 591 59.27 2.10 4.77
CA SER A 591 59.76 0.71 4.98
C SER A 591 60.36 0.25 6.32
N HIS A 592 59.98 -1.00 6.65
CA HIS A 592 60.62 -2.00 7.56
C HIS A 592 60.51 -1.77 9.07
N GLN A 593 59.77 -2.60 9.82
CA GLN A 593 60.00 -3.99 10.30
C GLN A 593 60.69 -4.06 11.68
N SER A 594 60.05 -4.81 12.59
CA SER A 594 60.57 -5.40 13.84
C SER A 594 60.97 -4.39 14.95
N SER A 595 60.75 -4.59 16.25
CA SER A 595 60.74 -5.79 17.10
C SER A 595 60.24 -5.41 18.52
N ALA A 596 59.95 -6.43 19.35
CA ALA A 596 59.60 -6.41 20.79
C ALA A 596 58.13 -6.10 21.09
N THR A 597 57.21 -7.06 21.26
CA THR A 597 57.29 -8.41 21.84
C THR A 597 57.84 -8.44 23.26
N GLN A 598 57.06 -7.96 24.24
CA GLN A 598 57.08 -8.46 25.63
C GLN A 598 55.90 -7.90 26.44
N ALA A 599 54.67 -8.35 26.13
CA ALA A 599 53.54 -8.37 27.08
C ALA A 599 52.30 -9.07 26.47
N ALA A 600 52.53 -10.08 25.62
CA ALA A 600 51.47 -10.97 25.16
C ALA A 600 51.52 -12.26 26.00
N GLN A 601 50.78 -12.27 27.11
CA GLN A 601 50.33 -13.47 27.84
C GLN A 601 49.58 -12.93 29.06
N THR A 602 48.27 -12.77 29.01
CA THR A 602 47.35 -13.84 29.41
C THR A 602 45.94 -13.47 28.91
N ILE A 603 45.18 -14.49 28.48
CA ILE A 603 43.81 -14.47 27.93
C ILE A 603 43.75 -14.28 26.40
N ARG A 604 43.96 -15.40 25.72
CA ARG A 604 43.50 -15.68 24.36
C ARG A 604 42.14 -16.37 24.48
N THR A 605 41.10 -15.79 23.90
CA THR A 605 39.97 -16.53 23.29
C THR A 605 39.43 -15.69 22.11
N GLU A 606 39.74 -16.19 20.90
CA GLU A 606 38.96 -16.16 19.64
C GLU A 606 38.36 -14.82 19.13
N ARG A 607 38.99 -14.19 18.13
CA ARG A 607 38.67 -14.24 16.67
C ARG A 607 37.33 -13.57 16.24
N ARG A 608 37.39 -12.35 15.72
CA ARG A 608 37.35 -11.98 14.27
C ARG A 608 37.27 -10.45 14.14
N TYR A 609 38.16 -9.89 13.33
CA TYR A 609 38.12 -8.49 12.87
C TYR A 609 37.13 -8.39 11.70
N GLU A 610 36.31 -7.35 11.67
CA GLU A 610 35.90 -6.69 10.42
C GLU A 610 35.48 -5.25 10.70
N ASN A 611 35.96 -4.34 9.84
CA ASN A 611 35.95 -2.88 9.98
C ASN A 611 34.59 -2.30 10.41
N THR A 612 34.53 -1.70 11.60
CA THR A 612 33.44 -0.80 11.99
C THR A 612 33.97 0.62 12.04
N ALA A 613 33.56 1.43 11.06
CA ALA A 613 33.78 2.87 11.06
C ALA A 613 33.27 3.48 12.38
N ALA A 614 34.04 4.43 12.90
CA ALA A 614 33.90 5.03 14.22
C ALA A 614 32.51 5.67 14.45
N TRP A 615 31.65 4.96 15.15
CA TRP A 615 30.49 5.52 15.85
C TRP A 615 30.91 5.73 17.30
N THR A 616 30.99 6.99 17.74
CA THR A 616 31.50 7.33 19.08
C THR A 616 30.44 6.95 20.12
N LEU A 617 30.57 5.72 20.62
CA LEU A 617 29.92 5.20 21.81
C LEU A 617 30.37 6.01 23.02
N PHE A 618 29.44 6.58 23.79
CA PHE A 618 29.73 7.09 25.13
C PHE A 618 30.05 5.88 26.04
N TYR A 619 31.33 5.51 26.14
CA TYR A 619 31.81 5.01 27.42
C TYR A 619 31.68 6.17 28.41
N GLN A 620 31.07 5.90 29.55
CA GLN A 620 30.80 6.83 30.65
C GLN A 620 32.08 7.64 31.00
N LEU A 621 32.25 8.80 30.36
CA LEU A 621 33.32 9.75 30.65
C LEU A 621 32.92 10.50 31.92
N ARG A 622 33.22 9.91 33.07
CA ARG A 622 33.22 10.61 34.35
C ARG A 622 34.44 11.53 34.38
N ILE A 623 34.34 12.69 33.73
CA ILE A 623 35.29 13.78 33.93
C ILE A 623 34.90 14.46 35.26
N SER A 624 35.44 13.95 36.37
CA SER A 624 35.41 14.67 37.64
C SER A 624 36.47 15.75 37.62
N LEU A 625 36.04 17.01 37.53
CA LEU A 625 36.83 18.15 37.98
C LEU A 625 36.31 18.50 39.38
N THR A 626 36.96 17.96 40.40
CA THR A 626 36.59 18.15 41.80
C THR A 626 36.77 19.60 42.23
N GLY A 627 35.68 20.23 42.67
CA GLY A 627 35.72 21.22 43.75
C GLY A 627 35.25 20.52 45.02
N GLU A 628 35.98 20.71 46.11
CA GLU A 628 35.77 20.02 47.40
C GLU A 628 34.33 20.18 47.93
N GLY A 629 33.71 19.07 48.36
CA GLY A 629 32.43 19.07 49.06
C GLY A 629 31.77 17.68 49.10
N SER A 630 31.67 17.10 50.30
CA SER A 630 31.36 15.69 50.61
C SER A 630 29.92 15.22 50.30
N PRO A 631 29.68 13.90 50.10
CA PRO A 631 28.34 13.33 49.94
C PRO A 631 27.80 12.70 51.24
N ARG A 632 26.49 12.82 51.48
CA ARG A 632 25.70 11.85 52.28
C ARG A 632 24.61 11.28 51.37
N PHE A 633 24.58 9.96 51.25
CA PHE A 633 23.58 9.18 50.53
C PHE A 633 22.49 8.70 51.50
N HIS A 634 21.24 8.73 51.03
CA HIS A 634 20.28 7.64 51.25
C HIS A 634 19.92 7.05 49.89
#